data_AF-A0A1B7P513-F1
#
_entry.id   AF-A0A1B7P513-F1
#
_cell.length_a   1.000
_cell.length_b   1.000
_cell.length_c   1.000
_cell.angle_alpha   90.00
_cell.angle_beta   90.00
_cell.angle_gamma   90.00
#
_symmetry.space_group_name_H-M   'P 1'
#
loop_
_entity.id
_entity.type
_entity.pdbx_description
1 polymer ?
#
loop_
_entity_poly.entity_id
_entity_poly.type
_entity_poly.pdbx_seq_one_letter_code
_entity_poly.pdbx_strand_id
1 'polypeptide(L)'
;MIKPQFNPMIGPSPYIQINMGARYVPCMRNEDGVQNYKDPTSLIVPLPCPRTKSSDPHSPENQCLLSELCGFRKTHKVPDPVPNGSLEQSPEPNQWFRFIVPMFLHAGLIHIGFNMMAQLTIGADMERTIGWWRYAIVYFASGIFGFILGANFAPPGISSTGASGCLFGILALAFLDLFYTWGSRPKPGKELLIMLVTIAISFVLGLLPGLDNFSHIGGFLVGLVLGISVLRSPDRLRERIGAASHVGDPYESFNASGALGPAGDAGATDKSQKFTVRQPVKFFQGRKPLWWAWWVVRAGTLVGIVVTFILLLDNFYKYRSKS
;
A
#
# COMPACT_ATOMS: atom_id res chain seq x y z
N MET A 1 -13.29 30.09 23.66
CA MET A 1 -13.27 30.20 22.18
C MET A 1 -13.83 28.90 21.62
N ILE A 2 -14.99 28.92 20.98
CA ILE A 2 -15.72 27.69 20.58
C ILE A 2 -15.99 27.74 19.08
N LYS A 3 -15.02 27.29 18.28
CA LYS A 3 -15.19 26.66 16.96
C LYS A 3 -13.93 25.81 16.74
N PRO A 4 -14.02 24.54 16.34
CA PRO A 4 -12.81 23.85 15.92
C PRO A 4 -12.30 24.59 14.67
N GLN A 5 -11.07 25.09 14.75
CA GLN A 5 -10.37 25.64 13.59
C GLN A 5 -10.03 24.44 12.70
N PHE A 6 -10.90 24.12 11.75
CA PHE A 6 -10.55 23.21 10.67
C PHE A 6 -9.42 23.87 9.88
N ASN A 7 -8.21 23.34 9.99
CA ASN A 7 -7.08 23.77 9.19
C ASN A 7 -7.04 22.89 7.93
N PRO A 8 -7.43 23.37 6.74
CA PRO A 8 -7.46 22.56 5.52
C PRO A 8 -6.10 21.93 5.17
N MET A 9 -5.00 22.53 5.63
CA MET A 9 -3.64 22.01 5.39
C MET A 9 -3.39 20.68 6.10
N ILE A 10 -3.93 20.53 7.31
CA ILE A 10 -3.84 19.33 8.16
C ILE A 10 -5.13 18.48 8.04
N GLY A 11 -6.14 19.05 7.38
CA GLY A 11 -7.44 18.48 7.02
C GLY A 11 -8.32 18.10 8.22
N PRO A 12 -9.31 17.20 8.01
CA PRO A 12 -10.31 16.92 9.03
C PRO A 12 -9.73 16.16 10.21
N SER A 13 -10.42 16.21 11.34
CA SER A 13 -10.06 15.42 12.50
C SER A 13 -9.99 13.92 12.15
N PRO A 14 -9.13 13.13 12.82
CA PRO A 14 -9.07 11.69 12.63
C PRO A 14 -10.44 11.01 12.74
N TYR A 15 -11.36 11.56 13.51
CA TYR A 15 -12.69 10.99 13.76
C TYR A 15 -13.59 11.03 12.53
N ILE A 16 -13.50 12.13 11.77
CA ILE A 16 -14.14 12.23 10.46
C ILE A 16 -13.49 11.23 9.49
N GLN A 17 -12.16 11.10 9.51
CA GLN A 17 -11.46 10.15 8.64
C GLN A 17 -11.87 8.70 8.95
N ILE A 18 -11.99 8.33 10.23
CA ILE A 18 -12.51 7.03 10.67
C ILE A 18 -13.93 6.84 10.14
N ASN A 19 -14.81 7.83 10.29
CA ASN A 19 -16.17 7.75 9.77
C ASN A 19 -16.23 7.59 8.24
N MET A 20 -15.27 8.18 7.51
CA MET A 20 -15.14 8.07 6.05
C MET A 20 -14.50 6.76 5.57
N GLY A 21 -13.94 5.96 6.47
CA GLY A 21 -13.37 4.64 6.13
C GLY A 21 -11.86 4.50 6.29
N ALA A 22 -11.18 5.40 7.01
CA ALA A 22 -9.76 5.23 7.36
C ALA A 22 -9.49 3.90 8.11
N ARG A 23 -8.28 3.37 8.05
CA ARG A 23 -7.93 2.14 8.79
C ARG A 23 -8.06 2.44 10.28
N TYR A 24 -8.93 1.71 10.98
CA TYR A 24 -9.12 1.84 12.43
C TYR A 24 -9.57 0.50 13.00
N VAL A 25 -8.72 -0.12 13.82
CA VAL A 25 -8.85 -1.53 14.24
C VAL A 25 -10.16 -1.81 14.98
N PRO A 26 -10.63 -0.95 15.91
CA PRO A 26 -11.89 -1.19 16.61
C PRO A 26 -13.13 -1.26 15.70
N CYS A 27 -13.08 -0.74 14.47
CA CYS A 27 -14.17 -0.90 13.49
C CYS A 27 -14.09 -2.22 12.70
N MET A 28 -12.98 -2.95 12.82
CA MET A 28 -12.61 -4.07 11.96
C MET A 28 -12.58 -5.42 12.69
N ARG A 29 -12.42 -5.41 14.02
CA ARG A 29 -12.51 -6.58 14.91
C ARG A 29 -12.74 -6.14 16.36
N ASN A 30 -13.02 -7.10 17.25
CA ASN A 30 -12.98 -6.86 18.70
C ASN A 30 -11.54 -6.61 19.17
N GLU A 31 -11.37 -5.69 20.11
CA GLU A 31 -10.09 -5.32 20.69
C GLU A 31 -10.18 -5.23 22.21
N ASP A 32 -9.14 -5.70 22.88
CA ASP A 32 -8.99 -5.62 24.33
C ASP A 32 -8.99 -4.17 24.81
N GLY A 33 -9.68 -3.92 25.92
CA GLY A 33 -9.95 -2.60 26.48
C GLY A 33 -10.94 -1.75 25.68
N VAL A 34 -11.49 -2.25 24.57
CA VAL A 34 -12.62 -1.62 23.85
C VAL A 34 -13.90 -2.41 24.07
N GLN A 35 -13.92 -3.72 23.84
CA GLN A 35 -15.14 -4.53 24.00
C GLN A 35 -15.38 -5.01 25.44
N ASN A 36 -14.33 -5.11 26.25
CA ASN A 36 -14.34 -5.60 27.63
C ASN A 36 -13.92 -4.50 28.65
N TYR A 37 -14.13 -3.24 28.30
CA TYR A 37 -13.83 -2.11 29.20
C TYR A 37 -14.70 -2.17 30.47
N LYS A 38 -14.15 -1.78 31.62
CA LYS A 38 -14.85 -1.90 32.92
C LYS A 38 -15.74 -0.70 33.20
N ASP A 39 -15.22 0.49 32.93
CA ASP A 39 -15.89 1.77 33.09
C ASP A 39 -15.49 2.73 31.96
N PRO A 40 -16.28 3.77 31.65
CA PRO A 40 -15.98 4.69 30.55
C PRO A 40 -14.63 5.40 30.63
N THR A 41 -14.01 5.49 31.82
CA THR A 41 -12.67 6.07 32.00
C THR A 41 -11.53 5.08 31.73
N SER A 42 -11.83 3.77 31.78
CA SER A 42 -10.90 2.67 31.48
C SER A 42 -10.76 2.33 29.99
N LEU A 43 -11.48 3.04 29.11
CA LEU A 43 -11.46 2.78 27.67
C LEU A 43 -10.08 3.10 27.10
N ILE A 44 -9.42 2.12 26.49
CA ILE A 44 -8.03 2.29 25.99
C ILE A 44 -7.93 3.22 24.78
N VAL A 45 -9.06 3.48 24.11
CA VAL A 45 -9.16 4.37 22.95
C VAL A 45 -10.28 5.37 23.19
N PRO A 46 -10.08 6.66 22.89
CA PRO A 46 -11.16 7.62 22.95
C PRO A 46 -12.16 7.35 21.81
N LEU A 47 -13.46 7.53 22.07
CA LEU A 47 -14.54 7.44 21.08
C LEU A 47 -15.21 8.79 20.77
N PRO A 48 -14.44 9.76 20.25
CA PRO A 48 -14.94 11.10 19.98
C PRO A 48 -15.86 11.15 18.77
N CYS A 49 -16.91 11.96 18.87
CA CYS A 49 -17.88 12.10 17.80
C CYS A 49 -17.27 12.76 16.55
N PRO A 50 -17.54 12.24 15.34
CA PRO A 50 -17.10 12.89 14.10
C PRO A 50 -17.62 14.32 13.91
N ARG A 51 -18.76 14.65 14.55
CA ARG A 51 -19.42 15.97 14.44
C ARG A 51 -19.10 16.93 15.58
N THR A 52 -18.22 16.54 16.50
CA THR A 52 -17.88 17.36 17.66
C THR A 52 -17.31 18.72 17.28
N LYS A 53 -17.67 19.74 18.05
CA LYS A 53 -17.09 21.09 17.95
C LYS A 53 -16.17 21.41 19.13
N SER A 54 -16.06 20.51 20.09
CA SER A 54 -15.24 20.69 21.28
C SER A 54 -13.93 19.92 21.15
N SER A 55 -12.85 20.51 21.67
CA SER A 55 -11.58 19.81 21.89
C SER A 55 -11.50 19.16 23.28
N ASP A 56 -12.48 19.40 24.14
CA ASP A 56 -12.54 18.82 25.50
C ASP A 56 -12.99 17.36 25.45
N PRO A 57 -12.13 16.38 25.81
CA PRO A 57 -12.47 14.96 25.80
C PRO A 57 -13.69 14.60 26.67
N HIS A 58 -14.00 15.43 27.68
CA HIS A 58 -15.11 15.19 28.61
C HIS A 58 -16.41 15.87 28.19
N SER A 59 -16.39 16.68 27.12
CA SER A 59 -17.61 17.30 26.60
C SER A 59 -18.63 16.24 26.18
N PRO A 60 -19.93 16.39 26.51
CA PRO A 60 -20.98 15.51 26.00
C PRO A 60 -21.01 15.42 24.47
N GLU A 61 -20.61 16.48 23.76
CA GLU A 61 -20.50 16.48 22.29
C GLU A 61 -19.37 15.58 21.75
N ASN A 62 -18.45 15.16 22.62
CA ASN A 62 -17.32 14.27 22.32
C ASN A 62 -17.57 12.82 22.77
N GLN A 63 -18.76 12.47 23.26
CA GLN A 63 -19.06 11.12 23.71
C GLN A 63 -19.95 10.42 22.69
N CYS A 64 -19.34 9.56 21.87
CA CYS A 64 -20.05 8.80 20.85
C CYS A 64 -19.90 7.30 21.04
N LEU A 65 -20.91 6.59 20.53
CA LEU A 65 -20.88 5.16 20.36
C LEU A 65 -19.85 4.75 19.29
N LEU A 66 -19.26 3.57 19.43
CA LEU A 66 -18.29 3.04 18.46
C LEU A 66 -18.92 2.94 17.07
N SER A 67 -20.18 2.53 16.99
CA SER A 67 -21.00 2.49 15.77
C SER A 67 -21.21 3.86 15.13
N GLU A 68 -21.13 4.95 15.91
CA GLU A 68 -21.16 6.32 15.38
C GLU A 68 -19.83 6.71 14.77
N LEU A 69 -18.76 6.48 15.51
CA LEU A 69 -17.40 6.78 15.07
C LEU A 69 -17.07 6.00 13.80
N CYS A 70 -17.35 4.70 13.78
CA CYS A 70 -17.12 3.82 12.65
C CYS A 70 -18.03 4.07 11.44
N GLY A 71 -19.17 4.75 11.62
CA GLY A 71 -20.08 5.01 10.51
C GLY A 71 -20.65 3.75 9.85
N PHE A 72 -21.09 3.87 8.59
CA PHE A 72 -21.62 2.76 7.76
C PHE A 72 -22.74 1.91 8.40
N ARG A 73 -23.52 2.48 9.32
CA ARG A 73 -24.57 1.82 10.12
C ARG A 73 -25.61 1.00 9.32
N LYS A 74 -25.80 1.30 8.03
CA LYS A 74 -26.75 0.57 7.16
C LYS A 74 -26.14 -0.66 6.48
N THR A 75 -24.85 -0.63 6.14
CA THR A 75 -24.21 -1.66 5.29
C THR A 75 -23.19 -2.50 6.03
N HIS A 76 -22.47 -1.93 7.00
CA HIS A 76 -21.45 -2.62 7.78
C HIS A 76 -21.59 -2.21 9.24
N LYS A 77 -22.56 -2.83 9.92
CA LYS A 77 -22.87 -2.53 11.33
C LYS A 77 -21.69 -2.90 12.21
N VAL A 78 -21.26 -1.93 13.03
CA VAL A 78 -20.31 -2.16 14.12
C VAL A 78 -21.12 -2.17 15.42
N PRO A 79 -21.06 -3.25 16.20
CA PRO A 79 -21.77 -3.33 17.47
C PRO A 79 -21.08 -2.48 18.52
N ASP A 80 -21.88 -1.84 19.37
CA ASP A 80 -21.37 -0.98 20.42
C ASP A 80 -20.90 -1.80 21.62
N PRO A 81 -19.76 -1.44 22.23
CA PRO A 81 -19.26 -2.15 23.39
C PRO A 81 -20.05 -1.74 24.64
N VAL A 82 -20.23 -2.67 25.57
CA VAL A 82 -20.94 -2.45 26.84
C VAL A 82 -19.97 -2.52 28.02
N PRO A 83 -20.21 -1.78 29.12
CA PRO A 83 -19.38 -1.88 30.32
C PRO A 83 -19.37 -3.31 30.85
N ASN A 84 -18.19 -3.81 31.22
CA ASN A 84 -17.93 -5.21 31.56
C ASN A 84 -18.35 -6.21 30.47
N GLY A 85 -18.20 -5.81 29.21
CA GLY A 85 -18.45 -6.68 28.05
C GLY A 85 -17.41 -7.79 27.88
N SER A 86 -17.51 -8.53 26.78
CA SER A 86 -16.65 -9.67 26.45
C SER A 86 -15.86 -9.41 25.17
N LEU A 87 -14.61 -9.89 25.12
CA LEU A 87 -13.81 -9.93 23.90
C LEU A 87 -14.40 -10.84 22.81
N GLU A 88 -15.28 -11.77 23.21
CA GLU A 88 -16.01 -12.67 22.32
C GLU A 88 -17.38 -12.11 21.90
N GLN A 89 -17.60 -10.79 22.04
CA GLN A 89 -18.84 -10.15 21.64
C GLN A 89 -19.19 -10.50 20.19
N SER A 90 -20.41 -11.01 19.99
CA SER A 90 -20.96 -11.38 18.69
C SER A 90 -22.27 -10.62 18.41
N PRO A 91 -22.49 -10.09 17.19
CA PRO A 91 -21.54 -10.05 16.08
C PRO A 91 -20.28 -9.23 16.43
N GLU A 92 -19.18 -9.45 15.71
CA GLU A 92 -17.96 -8.67 15.84
C GLU A 92 -17.91 -7.56 14.76
N PRO A 93 -17.17 -6.45 14.98
CA PRO A 93 -16.90 -5.48 13.93
C PRO A 93 -16.22 -6.16 12.74
N ASN A 94 -16.64 -5.84 11.50
CA ASN A 94 -16.07 -6.44 10.28
C ASN A 94 -16.07 -5.46 9.08
N GLN A 95 -15.51 -4.27 9.27
CA GLN A 95 -15.33 -3.29 8.19
C GLN A 95 -14.04 -3.55 7.39
N TRP A 96 -13.92 -4.74 6.78
CA TRP A 96 -12.73 -5.19 6.02
C TRP A 96 -12.30 -4.23 4.89
N PHE A 97 -13.25 -3.47 4.32
CA PHE A 97 -12.95 -2.48 3.27
C PHE A 97 -11.97 -1.39 3.72
N ARG A 98 -11.75 -1.25 5.04
CA ARG A 98 -10.75 -0.37 5.65
C ARG A 98 -9.31 -0.82 5.40
N PHE A 99 -9.07 -1.93 4.70
CA PHE A 99 -7.77 -2.25 4.10
C PHE A 99 -7.57 -1.62 2.71
N ILE A 100 -8.63 -1.11 2.07
CA ILE A 100 -8.62 -0.62 0.69
C ILE A 100 -8.99 0.85 0.62
N VAL A 101 -10.15 1.23 1.18
CA VAL A 101 -10.68 2.60 1.13
C VAL A 101 -9.70 3.68 1.61
N PRO A 102 -8.90 3.47 2.68
CA PRO A 102 -8.00 4.52 3.16
C PRO A 102 -6.91 4.91 2.16
N MET A 103 -6.62 4.06 1.17
CA MET A 103 -5.65 4.38 0.09
C MET A 103 -6.04 5.66 -0.67
N PHE A 104 -7.34 5.95 -0.74
CA PHE A 104 -7.89 7.09 -1.48
C PHE A 104 -8.17 8.30 -0.57
N LEU A 105 -8.12 8.11 0.74
CA LEU A 105 -8.38 9.14 1.73
C LEU A 105 -7.06 9.79 2.15
N HIS A 106 -7.07 11.10 2.40
CA HIS A 106 -5.88 11.84 2.79
C HIS A 106 -6.18 12.75 3.98
N ALA A 107 -5.19 12.90 4.85
CA ALA A 107 -5.34 13.63 6.10
C ALA A 107 -5.56 15.13 5.88
N GLY A 108 -5.04 15.73 4.80
CA GLY A 108 -5.16 17.15 4.48
C GLY A 108 -4.41 17.54 3.21
N LEU A 109 -4.40 18.83 2.85
CA LEU A 109 -3.77 19.32 1.61
C LEU A 109 -2.26 19.07 1.54
N ILE A 110 -1.54 19.21 2.67
CA ILE A 110 -0.11 18.93 2.71
C ILE A 110 0.15 17.44 2.44
N HIS A 111 -0.64 16.58 3.09
CA HIS A 111 -0.48 15.13 2.98
C HIS A 111 -0.75 14.64 1.55
N ILE A 112 -1.85 15.08 0.91
CA ILE A 112 -2.09 14.74 -0.50
C ILE A 112 -1.04 15.37 -1.42
N GLY A 113 -0.55 16.59 -1.13
CA GLY A 113 0.50 17.24 -1.90
C GLY A 113 1.80 16.43 -1.96
N PHE A 114 2.28 15.92 -0.83
CA PHE A 114 3.46 15.04 -0.79
C PHE A 114 3.22 13.72 -1.52
N ASN A 115 2.05 13.09 -1.33
CA ASN A 115 1.71 11.85 -2.05
C ASN A 115 1.66 12.09 -3.56
N MET A 116 1.06 13.18 -4.01
CA MET A 116 0.98 13.52 -5.44
C MET A 116 2.35 13.88 -6.02
N MET A 117 3.21 14.56 -5.25
CA MET A 117 4.59 14.81 -5.69
C MET A 117 5.35 13.49 -5.90
N ALA A 118 5.28 12.55 -4.96
CA ALA A 118 5.90 11.24 -5.11
C ALA A 118 5.26 10.41 -6.25
N GLN A 119 3.93 10.47 -6.40
CA GLN A 119 3.17 9.81 -7.47
C GLN A 119 3.58 10.33 -8.85
N LEU A 120 3.69 11.65 -9.03
CA LEU A 120 3.99 12.27 -10.32
C LEU A 120 5.49 12.25 -10.67
N THR A 121 6.36 11.97 -9.71
CA THR A 121 7.79 11.81 -9.92
C THR A 121 8.15 10.33 -10.05
N ILE A 122 8.40 9.65 -8.94
CA ILE A 122 8.83 8.25 -8.88
C ILE A 122 7.74 7.33 -9.42
N GLY A 123 6.47 7.62 -9.12
CA GLY A 123 5.34 6.85 -9.63
C GLY A 123 5.24 6.85 -11.14
N ALA A 124 5.25 8.04 -11.76
CA ALA A 124 5.17 8.19 -13.19
C ALA A 124 6.40 7.61 -13.93
N ASP A 125 7.60 7.73 -13.34
CA ASP A 125 8.81 7.10 -13.90
C ASP A 125 8.70 5.58 -13.91
N MET A 126 8.25 5.00 -12.79
CA MET A 126 8.05 3.56 -12.71
C MET A 126 6.94 3.06 -13.62
N GLU A 127 5.82 3.78 -13.71
CA GLU A 127 4.71 3.43 -14.60
C GLU A 127 5.16 3.35 -16.06
N ARG A 128 5.99 4.30 -16.52
CA ARG A 128 6.57 4.27 -17.87
C ARG A 128 7.52 3.11 -18.08
N THR A 129 8.24 2.71 -17.04
CA THR A 129 9.24 1.63 -17.09
C THR A 129 8.61 0.24 -17.16
N ILE A 130 7.60 -0.04 -16.32
CA ILE A 130 7.00 -1.37 -16.20
C ILE A 130 5.61 -1.51 -16.84
N GLY A 131 4.99 -0.39 -17.25
CA GLY A 131 3.64 -0.31 -17.80
C GLY A 131 2.56 -0.22 -16.71
N TRP A 132 1.41 0.37 -17.09
CA TRP A 132 0.30 0.70 -16.18
C TRP A 132 -0.24 -0.49 -15.38
N TRP A 133 -0.37 -1.67 -15.98
CA TRP A 133 -0.99 -2.82 -15.33
C TRP A 133 -0.09 -3.41 -14.23
N ARG A 134 1.23 -3.51 -14.46
CA ARG A 134 2.19 -3.95 -13.45
C ARG A 134 2.31 -2.93 -12.33
N TYR A 135 2.34 -1.66 -12.73
CA TYR A 135 2.36 -0.54 -11.79
C TYR A 135 1.16 -0.61 -10.86
N ALA A 136 -0.05 -0.76 -11.40
CA ALA A 136 -1.28 -0.89 -10.62
C ALA A 136 -1.24 -2.07 -9.65
N ILE A 137 -0.78 -3.25 -10.09
CA ILE A 137 -0.66 -4.43 -9.20
C ILE A 137 0.26 -4.13 -8.02
N VAL A 138 1.46 -3.58 -8.26
CA VAL A 138 2.39 -3.25 -7.16
C VAL A 138 1.79 -2.18 -6.26
N TYR A 139 1.20 -1.13 -6.84
CA TYR A 139 0.60 -0.03 -6.10
C TYR A 139 -0.50 -0.50 -5.15
N PHE A 140 -1.50 -1.21 -5.67
CA PHE A 140 -2.63 -1.69 -4.87
C PHE A 140 -2.20 -2.76 -3.86
N ALA A 141 -1.35 -3.71 -4.26
CA ALA A 141 -0.86 -4.73 -3.33
C ALA A 141 -0.07 -4.11 -2.19
N SER A 142 0.85 -3.18 -2.46
CA SER A 142 1.63 -2.50 -1.43
C SER A 142 0.77 -1.71 -0.45
N GLY A 143 -0.26 -0.99 -0.94
CA GLY A 143 -1.18 -0.27 -0.06
C GLY A 143 -1.99 -1.21 0.85
N ILE A 144 -2.60 -2.25 0.27
CA ILE A 144 -3.44 -3.20 1.01
C ILE A 144 -2.62 -3.95 2.06
N PHE A 145 -1.47 -4.52 1.66
CA PHE A 145 -0.59 -5.20 2.60
C PHE A 145 0.00 -4.26 3.65
N GLY A 146 0.31 -3.02 3.27
CA GLY A 146 0.67 -1.96 4.20
C GLY A 146 -0.38 -1.83 5.29
N PHE A 147 -1.64 -1.58 4.93
CA PHE A 147 -2.71 -1.45 5.92
C PHE A 147 -2.97 -2.72 6.73
N ILE A 148 -2.77 -3.91 6.17
CA ILE A 148 -2.84 -5.17 6.94
C ILE A 148 -1.72 -5.24 7.98
N LEU A 149 -0.48 -4.90 7.60
CA LEU A 149 0.65 -4.86 8.53
C LEU A 149 0.40 -3.79 9.62
N GLY A 150 -0.06 -2.61 9.23
CA GLY A 150 -0.48 -1.54 10.13
C GLY A 150 -1.58 -1.98 11.10
N ALA A 151 -2.59 -2.71 10.64
CA ALA A 151 -3.67 -3.20 11.52
C ALA A 151 -3.21 -4.26 12.53
N ASN A 152 -2.17 -5.03 12.20
CA ASN A 152 -1.61 -6.02 13.12
C ASN A 152 -0.70 -5.41 14.18
N PHE A 153 0.06 -4.37 13.83
CA PHE A 153 1.19 -3.92 14.66
C PHE A 153 1.10 -2.47 15.14
N ALA A 154 0.34 -1.59 14.46
CA ALA A 154 0.11 -0.24 14.96
C ALA A 154 -0.87 -0.26 16.16
N PRO A 155 -0.77 0.72 17.09
CA PRO A 155 -1.73 0.85 18.17
C PRO A 155 -3.18 0.93 17.64
N PRO A 156 -4.14 0.19 18.23
CA PRO A 156 -5.48 0.05 17.69
C PRO A 156 -6.28 1.37 17.70
N GLY A 157 -5.97 2.28 18.63
CA GLY A 157 -6.60 3.59 18.75
C GLY A 157 -6.14 4.66 17.76
N ILE A 158 -5.22 4.33 16.84
CA ILE A 158 -4.70 5.28 15.86
C ILE A 158 -5.27 4.95 14.48
N SER A 159 -5.95 5.93 13.87
CA SER A 159 -6.42 5.82 12.49
C SER A 159 -5.29 6.05 11.49
N SER A 160 -5.35 5.36 10.35
CA SER A 160 -4.38 5.51 9.26
C SER A 160 -5.06 5.70 7.92
N THR A 161 -4.50 6.57 7.10
CA THR A 161 -5.02 6.92 5.77
C THR A 161 -3.88 7.35 4.86
N GLY A 162 -4.10 7.28 3.54
CA GLY A 162 -3.18 7.82 2.56
C GLY A 162 -2.71 6.79 1.54
N ALA A 163 -2.33 7.30 0.38
CA ALA A 163 -1.68 6.52 -0.67
C ALA A 163 -0.21 6.16 -0.34
N SER A 164 0.34 6.64 0.77
CA SER A 164 1.76 6.55 1.08
C SER A 164 2.28 5.11 1.14
N GLY A 165 1.53 4.16 1.73
CA GLY A 165 1.93 2.74 1.71
C GLY A 165 2.13 2.19 0.29
N CYS A 166 1.27 2.59 -0.65
CA CYS A 166 1.40 2.26 -2.07
C CYS A 166 2.69 2.84 -2.66
N LEU A 167 2.95 4.12 -2.37
CA LEU A 167 4.11 4.86 -2.85
C LEU A 167 5.43 4.34 -2.25
N PHE A 168 5.45 3.89 -1.01
CA PHE A 168 6.61 3.18 -0.43
C PHE A 168 6.90 1.87 -1.17
N GLY A 169 5.85 1.19 -1.65
CA GLY A 169 6.00 0.05 -2.56
C GLY A 169 6.62 0.41 -3.90
N ILE A 170 6.20 1.52 -4.49
CA ILE A 170 6.80 2.04 -5.72
C ILE A 170 8.24 2.53 -5.49
N LEU A 171 8.53 3.12 -4.34
CA LEU A 171 9.88 3.52 -3.94
C LEU A 171 10.80 2.29 -3.81
N ALA A 172 10.31 1.21 -3.19
CA ALA A 172 11.01 -0.07 -3.14
C ALA A 172 11.25 -0.68 -4.53
N LEU A 173 10.26 -0.56 -5.42
CA LEU A 173 10.38 -1.00 -6.80
C LEU A 173 11.48 -0.24 -7.56
N ALA A 174 11.51 1.10 -7.43
CA ALA A 174 12.56 1.94 -8.00
C ALA A 174 13.94 1.63 -7.40
N PHE A 175 13.99 1.39 -6.08
CA PHE A 175 15.20 0.96 -5.39
C PHE A 175 15.73 -0.37 -5.93
N LEU A 176 14.86 -1.34 -6.19
CA LEU A 176 15.24 -2.62 -6.79
C LEU A 176 15.69 -2.46 -8.25
N ASP A 177 15.00 -1.63 -9.03
CA ASP A 177 15.36 -1.33 -10.43
C ASP A 177 16.77 -0.75 -10.56
N LEU A 178 17.19 0.11 -9.62
CA LEU A 178 18.55 0.64 -9.57
C LEU A 178 19.61 -0.47 -9.55
N PHE A 179 19.41 -1.51 -8.74
CA PHE A 179 20.36 -2.64 -8.68
C PHE A 179 20.30 -3.50 -9.95
N TYR A 180 19.12 -3.63 -10.55
CA TYR A 180 18.94 -4.43 -11.76
C TYR A 180 19.59 -3.80 -12.98
N THR A 181 19.61 -2.46 -13.01
CA THR A 181 20.18 -1.63 -14.08
C THR A 181 21.52 -0.98 -13.71
N TRP A 182 22.15 -1.43 -12.61
CA TRP A 182 23.35 -0.77 -12.04
C TRP A 182 24.46 -0.51 -13.07
N GLY A 183 24.69 -1.45 -13.99
CA GLY A 183 25.73 -1.36 -15.01
C GLY A 183 25.43 -0.38 -16.14
N SER A 184 24.16 -0.07 -16.40
CA SER A 184 23.74 0.86 -17.46
C SER A 184 23.52 2.29 -16.96
N ARG A 185 23.52 2.51 -15.64
CA ARG A 185 23.31 3.82 -15.03
C ARG A 185 24.61 4.65 -15.08
N PRO A 186 24.56 5.94 -15.43
CA PRO A 186 25.78 6.77 -15.51
C PRO A 186 26.46 6.99 -14.15
N LYS A 187 25.69 7.16 -13.07
CA LYS A 187 26.21 7.47 -11.71
C LYS A 187 25.44 6.69 -10.62
N PRO A 188 25.47 5.35 -10.63
CA PRO A 188 24.61 4.52 -9.77
C PRO A 188 24.86 4.74 -8.27
N GLY A 189 26.12 5.01 -7.87
CA GLY A 189 26.42 5.32 -6.46
C GLY A 189 25.79 6.61 -5.95
N LYS A 190 25.69 7.65 -6.81
CA LYS A 190 25.02 8.91 -6.46
C LYS A 190 23.50 8.69 -6.37
N GLU A 191 22.93 7.97 -7.32
CA GLU A 191 21.51 7.61 -7.32
C GLU A 191 21.15 6.78 -6.08
N LEU A 192 21.99 5.80 -5.70
CA LEU A 192 21.82 5.00 -4.49
C LEU A 192 21.82 5.89 -3.24
N LEU A 193 22.79 6.80 -3.11
CA LEU A 193 22.86 7.71 -1.97
C LEU A 193 21.59 8.57 -1.85
N ILE A 194 21.12 9.13 -2.97
CA ILE A 194 19.88 9.93 -3.00
C ILE A 194 18.68 9.08 -2.59
N MET A 195 18.56 7.84 -3.09
CA MET A 195 17.47 6.93 -2.72
C MET A 195 17.52 6.56 -1.25
N LEU A 196 18.69 6.24 -0.70
CA LEU A 196 18.83 5.91 0.72
C LEU A 196 18.45 7.09 1.62
N VAL A 197 18.90 8.30 1.28
CA VAL A 197 18.50 9.53 1.98
C VAL A 197 16.99 9.75 1.87
N THR A 198 16.40 9.56 0.68
CA THR A 198 14.96 9.69 0.46
C THR A 198 14.16 8.69 1.30
N ILE A 199 14.58 7.42 1.33
CA ILE A 199 13.97 6.36 2.14
C ILE A 199 14.05 6.71 3.63
N ALA A 200 15.23 7.13 4.10
CA ALA A 200 15.45 7.51 5.50
C ALA A 200 14.56 8.70 5.90
N ILE A 201 14.53 9.78 5.10
CA ILE A 201 13.67 10.93 5.34
C ILE A 201 12.19 10.51 5.34
N SER A 202 11.77 9.64 4.41
CA SER A 202 10.38 9.20 4.32
C SER A 202 9.94 8.44 5.58
N PHE A 203 10.79 7.56 6.13
CA PHE A 203 10.49 6.86 7.38
C PHE A 203 10.55 7.78 8.62
N VAL A 204 11.44 8.77 8.63
CA VAL A 204 11.48 9.79 9.69
C VAL A 204 10.20 10.64 9.66
N LEU A 205 9.78 11.09 8.48
CA LEU A 205 8.51 11.82 8.32
C LEU A 205 7.33 10.96 8.74
N GLY A 206 7.36 9.64 8.49
CA GLY A 206 6.32 8.72 8.93
C GLY A 206 6.21 8.54 10.45
N LEU A 207 7.11 9.11 11.26
CA LEU A 207 6.96 9.21 12.72
C LEU A 207 6.04 10.37 13.15
N LEU A 208 5.67 11.27 12.22
CA LEU A 208 4.75 12.35 12.51
C LEU A 208 3.35 11.80 12.87
N PRO A 209 2.61 12.47 13.78
CA PRO A 209 1.27 12.06 14.15
C PRO A 209 0.33 11.93 12.93
N GLY A 210 -0.41 10.83 12.87
CA GLY A 210 -1.34 10.53 11.77
C GLY A 210 -0.72 9.79 10.58
N LEU A 211 0.57 9.48 10.62
CA LEU A 211 1.23 8.59 9.66
C LEU A 211 1.49 7.21 10.28
N ASP A 212 1.53 6.19 9.42
CA ASP A 212 1.57 4.79 9.82
C ASP A 212 2.81 4.12 9.24
N ASN A 213 3.89 4.13 10.02
CA ASN A 213 5.15 3.52 9.60
C ASN A 213 5.06 2.01 9.42
N PHE A 214 4.16 1.30 10.11
CA PHE A 214 3.93 -0.12 9.82
C PHE A 214 3.31 -0.28 8.42
N SER A 215 2.38 0.59 8.03
CA SER A 215 1.87 0.60 6.66
C SER A 215 2.94 0.93 5.63
N HIS A 216 3.85 1.87 5.91
CA HIS A 216 4.98 2.18 5.03
C HIS A 216 5.96 1.00 4.88
N ILE A 217 6.31 0.34 5.99
CA ILE A 217 7.19 -0.84 6.00
C ILE A 217 6.55 -1.98 5.19
N GLY A 218 5.26 -2.25 5.43
CA GLY A 218 4.53 -3.30 4.70
C GLY A 218 4.49 -3.03 3.20
N GLY A 219 4.20 -1.78 2.82
CA GLY A 219 4.22 -1.36 1.42
C GLY A 219 5.59 -1.52 0.76
N PHE A 220 6.66 -1.09 1.45
CA PHE A 220 8.04 -1.21 0.98
C PHE A 220 8.47 -2.67 0.79
N LEU A 221 8.19 -3.55 1.75
CA LEU A 221 8.51 -4.98 1.66
C LEU A 221 7.78 -5.65 0.49
N VAL A 222 6.49 -5.37 0.31
CA VAL A 222 5.72 -5.87 -0.83
C VAL A 222 6.27 -5.35 -2.15
N GLY A 223 6.67 -4.09 -2.22
CA GLY A 223 7.30 -3.51 -3.40
C GLY A 223 8.60 -4.22 -3.80
N LEU A 224 9.47 -4.55 -2.83
CA LEU A 224 10.69 -5.32 -3.07
C LEU A 224 10.37 -6.72 -3.61
N VAL A 225 9.45 -7.43 -2.95
CA VAL A 225 9.11 -8.82 -3.30
C VAL A 225 8.41 -8.91 -4.65
N LEU A 226 7.40 -8.07 -4.89
CA LEU A 226 6.72 -8.03 -6.19
C LEU A 226 7.64 -7.50 -7.28
N GLY A 227 8.56 -6.59 -6.96
CA GLY A 227 9.57 -6.10 -7.89
C GLY A 227 10.40 -7.20 -8.54
N ILE A 228 10.77 -8.25 -7.80
CA ILE A 228 11.47 -9.43 -8.35
C ILE A 228 10.65 -10.11 -9.46
N SER A 229 9.33 -10.08 -9.33
CA SER A 229 8.38 -10.71 -10.25
C SER A 229 7.99 -9.80 -11.43
N VAL A 230 7.84 -8.49 -11.20
CA VAL A 230 7.33 -7.56 -12.22
C VAL A 230 8.42 -6.83 -13.02
N LEU A 231 9.64 -6.70 -12.49
CA LEU A 231 10.75 -6.08 -13.20
C LEU A 231 11.32 -7.03 -14.25
N ARG A 232 12.02 -6.44 -15.23
CA ARG A 232 12.91 -7.19 -16.12
C ARG A 232 13.95 -7.93 -15.27
N SER A 233 14.50 -9.02 -15.79
CA SER A 233 15.61 -9.67 -15.09
C SER A 233 16.82 -8.72 -15.03
N PRO A 234 17.67 -8.78 -13.99
CA PRO A 234 18.87 -7.94 -13.91
C PRO A 234 19.76 -8.07 -15.15
N ASP A 235 20.41 -6.99 -15.59
CA ASP A 235 21.19 -7.00 -16.84
C ASP A 235 22.24 -8.12 -16.89
N ARG A 236 23.00 -8.28 -15.80
CA ARG A 236 23.99 -9.36 -15.65
C ARG A 236 23.38 -10.76 -15.71
N LEU A 237 22.15 -10.92 -15.24
CA LEU A 237 21.46 -12.19 -15.29
C LEU A 237 20.94 -12.46 -16.71
N ARG A 238 20.43 -11.43 -17.40
CA ARG A 238 19.94 -11.52 -18.79
C ARG A 238 21.02 -12.01 -19.75
N GLU A 239 22.25 -11.49 -19.61
CA GLU A 239 23.41 -11.96 -20.37
C GLU A 239 23.68 -13.46 -20.13
N ARG A 240 23.68 -13.89 -18.87
CA ARG A 240 23.97 -15.29 -18.50
C ARG A 240 22.88 -16.26 -18.96
N ILE A 241 21.60 -15.90 -18.78
CA ILE A 241 20.46 -16.74 -19.17
C ILE A 241 20.16 -16.67 -20.68
N GLY A 242 20.83 -15.78 -21.43
CA GLY A 242 20.62 -15.59 -22.86
C GLY A 242 19.32 -14.87 -23.22
N ALA A 243 18.71 -14.15 -22.29
CA ALA A 243 17.41 -13.48 -22.50
C ALA A 243 17.51 -12.18 -23.31
N ALA A 244 18.71 -11.64 -23.54
CA ALA A 244 18.90 -10.41 -24.32
C ALA A 244 18.56 -10.55 -25.81
N SER A 245 18.48 -11.78 -26.34
CA SER A 245 18.33 -12.08 -27.77
C SER A 245 17.00 -12.75 -28.16
N HIS A 246 16.07 -12.96 -27.22
CA HIS A 246 14.82 -13.66 -27.50
C HIS A 246 13.66 -12.68 -27.76
N VAL A 247 13.16 -12.67 -29.00
CA VAL A 247 11.91 -12.00 -29.41
C VAL A 247 10.73 -12.57 -28.59
N GLY A 248 9.95 -11.69 -27.94
CA GLY A 248 8.78 -12.07 -27.15
C GLY A 248 9.00 -12.14 -25.63
N ASP A 249 9.99 -11.44 -25.09
CA ASP A 249 10.10 -11.24 -23.65
C ASP A 249 8.85 -10.49 -23.14
N PRO A 250 8.04 -11.06 -22.23
CA PRO A 250 6.83 -10.41 -21.72
C PRO A 250 7.13 -9.06 -21.07
N TYR A 251 8.38 -8.79 -20.70
CA TYR A 251 8.79 -7.51 -20.13
C TYR A 251 9.23 -6.47 -21.18
N GLU A 252 9.19 -6.74 -22.49
CA GLU A 252 9.36 -5.70 -23.52
C GLU A 252 8.37 -4.55 -23.27
N SER A 253 8.89 -3.33 -23.37
CA SER A 253 8.12 -2.11 -23.16
C SER A 253 7.16 -2.02 -24.33
N PHE A 254 5.86 -1.87 -24.06
CA PHE A 254 4.95 -1.39 -25.09
C PHE A 254 5.52 -0.06 -25.57
N ASN A 255 6.07 -0.06 -26.78
CA ASN A 255 6.60 1.13 -27.39
C ASN A 255 5.42 2.11 -27.51
N ALA A 256 5.38 3.11 -26.62
CA ALA A 256 4.47 4.23 -26.70
C ALA A 256 4.98 5.25 -27.74
N SER A 257 5.44 4.77 -28.91
CA SER A 257 5.85 5.60 -30.04
C SER A 257 4.63 6.10 -30.82
N GLY A 258 3.67 6.69 -30.09
CA GLY A 258 2.49 7.35 -30.66
C GLY A 258 2.46 8.86 -30.43
N ALA A 259 3.44 9.43 -29.71
CA ALA A 259 3.43 10.86 -29.40
C ALA A 259 4.76 11.52 -29.77
N LEU A 260 4.69 12.35 -30.83
CA LEU A 260 5.61 13.42 -31.21
C LEU A 260 7.00 13.00 -31.75
N GLY A 261 7.05 12.74 -33.06
CA GLY A 261 8.27 12.79 -33.89
C GLY A 261 7.95 13.39 -35.26
N PRO A 262 8.87 14.14 -35.90
CA PRO A 262 8.58 14.89 -37.13
C PRO A 262 8.36 13.94 -38.31
N ALA A 263 7.46 14.34 -39.22
CA ALA A 263 7.16 13.64 -40.46
C ALA A 263 8.44 13.42 -41.29
N GLY A 264 8.81 12.14 -41.45
CA GLY A 264 9.88 11.67 -42.32
C GLY A 264 9.44 10.38 -42.98
N ASP A 265 9.29 10.47 -44.30
CA ASP A 265 8.80 9.45 -45.21
C ASP A 265 9.78 8.26 -45.32
N ALA A 266 9.37 7.05 -44.94
CA ALA A 266 9.95 5.78 -45.42
C ALA A 266 9.10 4.60 -44.94
N GLY A 267 8.53 3.86 -45.89
CA GLY A 267 7.68 2.70 -45.64
C GLY A 267 8.38 1.61 -44.82
N ALA A 268 7.82 1.31 -43.66
CA ALA A 268 7.95 0.02 -43.01
C ALA A 268 6.61 -0.26 -42.31
N THR A 269 5.94 -1.33 -42.73
CA THR A 269 4.69 -1.82 -42.13
C THR A 269 4.90 -2.08 -40.64
N ASP A 270 4.48 -1.12 -39.79
CA ASP A 270 4.44 -1.28 -38.34
C ASP A 270 3.30 -2.23 -37.97
N LYS A 271 3.61 -3.52 -37.95
CA LYS A 271 2.74 -4.50 -37.30
C LYS A 271 2.88 -4.28 -35.80
N SER A 272 1.99 -3.46 -35.25
CA SER A 272 1.53 -3.52 -33.87
C SER A 272 1.45 -4.99 -33.45
N GLN A 273 2.48 -5.48 -32.75
CA GLN A 273 2.49 -6.82 -32.20
C GLN A 273 1.54 -6.82 -31.02
N LYS A 274 0.25 -7.00 -31.31
CA LYS A 274 -0.71 -7.51 -30.34
C LYS A 274 -0.08 -8.77 -29.75
N PHE A 275 0.12 -8.77 -28.42
CA PHE A 275 0.54 -9.94 -27.66
C PHE A 275 -0.47 -11.06 -27.91
N THR A 276 -0.23 -11.84 -28.97
CA THR A 276 -1.08 -12.95 -29.36
C THR A 276 -0.35 -14.17 -28.83
N VAL A 277 -0.93 -14.80 -27.81
CA VAL A 277 -0.52 -16.09 -27.23
C VAL A 277 -0.70 -17.19 -28.27
N ARG A 278 0.00 -17.10 -29.40
CA ARG A 278 -0.21 -18.02 -30.53
C ARG A 278 0.71 -19.23 -30.46
N GLN A 279 1.79 -19.21 -29.68
CA GLN A 279 2.72 -20.35 -29.55
C GLN A 279 3.40 -20.43 -28.16
N PRO A 280 2.69 -20.87 -27.10
CA PRO A 280 3.24 -20.92 -25.74
C PRO A 280 4.45 -21.86 -25.61
N VAL A 281 4.52 -22.92 -26.42
CA VAL A 281 5.62 -23.89 -26.35
C VAL A 281 6.95 -23.28 -26.78
N LYS A 282 6.95 -22.36 -27.77
CA LYS A 282 8.17 -21.69 -28.23
C LYS A 282 8.78 -20.77 -27.17
N PHE A 283 7.98 -20.29 -26.22
CA PHE A 283 8.47 -19.46 -25.11
C PHE A 283 9.46 -20.23 -24.21
N PHE A 284 9.27 -21.54 -24.05
CA PHE A 284 10.06 -22.40 -23.16
C PHE A 284 11.18 -23.17 -23.87
N GLN A 285 11.20 -23.22 -25.20
CA GLN A 285 12.19 -23.97 -25.96
C GLN A 285 13.60 -23.36 -25.85
N GLY A 286 14.61 -24.21 -25.64
CA GLY A 286 16.04 -23.82 -25.66
C GLY A 286 16.54 -23.01 -24.45
N ARG A 287 15.79 -22.97 -23.33
CA ARG A 287 16.17 -22.19 -22.14
C ARG A 287 17.28 -22.87 -21.34
N LYS A 288 18.26 -22.07 -20.91
CA LYS A 288 19.36 -22.51 -20.04
C LYS A 288 18.85 -22.86 -18.62
N PRO A 289 19.53 -23.75 -17.86
CA PRO A 289 19.12 -24.10 -16.49
C PRO A 289 18.95 -22.90 -15.55
N LEU A 290 19.82 -21.89 -15.67
CA LEU A 290 19.75 -20.68 -14.86
C LEU A 290 18.48 -19.85 -15.10
N TRP A 291 17.88 -19.94 -16.30
CA TRP A 291 16.59 -19.31 -16.59
C TRP A 291 15.47 -19.95 -15.77
N TRP A 292 15.44 -21.29 -15.69
CA TRP A 292 14.47 -22.02 -14.87
C TRP A 292 14.64 -21.73 -13.38
N ALA A 293 15.90 -21.72 -12.90
CA ALA A 293 16.18 -21.35 -11.51
C ALA A 293 15.64 -19.96 -11.17
N TRP A 294 15.80 -18.98 -12.07
CA TRP A 294 15.27 -17.63 -11.87
C TRP A 294 13.74 -17.57 -11.86
N TRP A 295 13.08 -18.35 -12.71
CA TRP A 295 11.61 -18.47 -12.69
C TRP A 295 11.09 -19.13 -11.42
N VAL A 296 11.81 -20.12 -10.88
CA VAL A 296 11.49 -20.72 -9.57
C VAL A 296 11.60 -19.68 -8.47
N VAL A 297 12.62 -18.81 -8.49
CA VAL A 297 12.72 -17.69 -7.53
C VAL A 297 11.50 -16.77 -7.61
N ARG A 298 11.10 -16.37 -8.83
CA ARG A 298 9.91 -15.51 -9.03
C ARG A 298 8.62 -16.16 -8.54
N ALA A 299 8.41 -17.43 -8.90
CA ALA A 299 7.26 -18.19 -8.43
C ALA A 299 7.26 -18.32 -6.90
N GLY A 300 8.42 -18.64 -6.31
CA GLY A 300 8.60 -18.73 -4.86
C GLY A 300 8.30 -17.42 -4.14
N THR A 301 8.74 -16.27 -4.68
CA THR A 301 8.43 -14.95 -4.11
C THR A 301 6.95 -14.62 -4.16
N LEU A 302 6.25 -14.98 -5.24
CA LEU A 302 4.79 -14.80 -5.37
C LEU A 302 4.03 -15.71 -4.40
N VAL A 303 4.44 -16.96 -4.24
CA VAL A 303 3.82 -17.85 -3.24
C VAL A 303 4.05 -17.31 -1.83
N GLY A 304 5.29 -16.88 -1.53
CA GLY A 304 5.65 -16.32 -0.24
C GLY A 304 4.80 -15.10 0.14
N ILE A 305 4.54 -14.20 -0.81
CA ILE A 305 3.72 -13.01 -0.52
C ILE A 305 2.26 -13.36 -0.25
N VAL A 306 1.69 -14.31 -0.98
CA VAL A 306 0.32 -14.79 -0.78
C VAL A 306 0.19 -15.53 0.55
N VAL A 307 1.15 -16.37 0.91
CA VAL A 307 1.16 -17.05 2.21
C VAL A 307 1.26 -16.04 3.35
N THR A 308 2.16 -15.07 3.24
CA THR A 308 2.33 -14.01 4.26
C THR A 308 1.05 -13.18 4.42
N PHE A 309 0.37 -12.86 3.32
CA PHE A 309 -0.93 -12.18 3.33
C PHE A 309 -1.96 -12.93 4.16
N ILE A 310 -2.13 -14.22 3.87
CA ILE A 310 -3.11 -15.09 4.53
C ILE A 310 -2.78 -15.18 6.01
N LEU A 311 -1.51 -15.38 6.36
CA LEU A 311 -1.07 -15.46 7.75
C LEU A 311 -1.32 -14.15 8.51
N LEU A 312 -1.07 -12.98 7.90
CA LEU A 312 -1.33 -11.69 8.54
C LEU A 312 -2.82 -11.40 8.72
N LEU A 313 -3.66 -11.80 7.77
CA LEU A 313 -5.12 -11.69 7.93
C LEU A 313 -5.65 -12.66 8.98
N ASP A 314 -5.16 -13.90 9.00
CA ASP A 314 -5.53 -14.88 10.01
C ASP A 314 -5.09 -14.43 11.40
N ASN A 315 -3.87 -13.90 11.53
CA ASN A 315 -3.38 -13.30 12.77
C ASN A 315 -4.24 -12.10 13.21
N PHE A 316 -4.66 -11.28 12.26
CA PHE A 316 -5.52 -10.13 12.54
C PHE A 316 -6.89 -10.55 13.07
N TYR A 317 -7.57 -11.52 12.45
CA TYR A 317 -8.93 -11.88 12.84
C TYR A 317 -9.01 -12.94 13.95
N LYS A 318 -8.05 -13.86 14.06
CA LYS A 318 -8.17 -15.03 14.96
C LYS A 318 -7.26 -15.00 16.19
N TYR A 319 -6.02 -14.51 16.05
CA TYR A 319 -5.03 -14.66 17.12
C TYR A 319 -5.13 -13.61 18.23
N ARG A 320 -5.66 -12.41 17.93
CA ARG A 320 -5.81 -11.34 18.92
C ARG A 320 -7.17 -11.23 19.60
N SER A 321 -8.17 -12.01 19.18
CA SER A 321 -9.44 -12.11 19.94
C SER A 321 -9.36 -13.06 21.13
N LYS A 322 -8.26 -13.81 21.28
CA LYS A 322 -8.07 -14.89 22.26
C LYS A 322 -7.01 -14.62 23.34
N SER A 323 -6.33 -13.48 23.29
CA SER A 323 -5.35 -13.06 24.31
C SER A 323 -5.96 -12.03 25.24
#